data_AF-A0A927UHJ4-F1
#
_entry.id   AF-A0A927UHJ4-F1
#
_cell.length_a   1.000
_cell.length_b   1.000
_cell.length_c   1.000
_cell.angle_alpha   90.00
_cell.angle_beta   90.00
_cell.angle_gamma   90.00
#
_symmetry.space_group_name_H-M   'P 1'
#
loop_
_entity.id
_entity.type
_entity.pdbx_description
1 polymer ?
#
loop_
_entity_poly.entity_id
_entity_poly.type
_entity_poly.pdbx_seq_one_letter_code
_entity_poly.pdbx_strand_id
1 'polypeptide(L)'
;MSNLFKFNGVSYENTETKVIDYNTIISEKISKLQNEIKSNAVMSQNDGFIEGLNAEHVEELLSEDVIEDANDTAREIIDKATEEAQAITARAQEEAELLKKESYESGKEQGYNEGYQRAMYELDNLKKDLENQREQLEMDYQKRVNDIEPMLVEAILEVFEKVTNVLSMDKKDIVLNLVNDVLSKSEVSKEFLIKVSPEDYEYLQENREKIYGVVSKKVQIEIIEEASFKKNQCVVESDSGIYDCSLDVQMNNLIQTIKLLSCTAE
;
A
#
# COMPACT_ATOMS: atom_id res chain seq x y z
N MET A 1 27.18 6.89 1.35
CA MET A 1 28.07 6.48 0.25
C MET A 1 27.26 5.62 -0.70
N SER A 2 26.78 6.23 -1.78
CA SER A 2 25.82 5.67 -2.74
C SER A 2 26.57 5.22 -3.99
N ASN A 3 26.78 3.91 -4.14
CA ASN A 3 27.38 3.32 -5.34
C ASN A 3 26.28 2.93 -6.32
N LEU A 4 26.06 3.80 -7.32
CA LEU A 4 25.16 3.55 -8.44
C LEU A 4 25.90 2.66 -9.47
N PHE A 5 25.52 1.39 -9.58
CA PHE A 5 26.03 0.53 -10.64
C PHE A 5 25.41 0.94 -12.00
N LYS A 6 26.25 1.42 -12.92
CA LYS A 6 25.85 1.69 -14.31
C LYS A 6 25.88 0.38 -15.09
N PHE A 7 24.72 -0.21 -15.34
CA PHE A 7 24.56 -1.35 -16.24
C PHE A 7 24.51 -0.85 -17.69
N ASN A 8 25.57 -1.07 -18.46
CA ASN A 8 25.57 -0.80 -19.91
C ASN A 8 24.92 -2.00 -20.63
N GLY A 9 23.60 -1.95 -20.82
CA GLY A 9 22.91 -2.86 -21.73
C GLY A 9 23.12 -2.41 -23.17
N VAL A 10 23.80 -3.21 -23.98
CA VAL A 10 23.88 -3.00 -25.44
C VAL A 10 22.63 -3.63 -26.07
N SER A 11 21.71 -2.79 -26.54
CA SER A 11 20.56 -3.23 -27.35
C SER A 11 21.03 -3.47 -28.78
N TYR A 12 21.00 -4.72 -29.24
CA TYR A 12 21.25 -5.05 -30.64
C TYR A 12 19.97 -4.78 -31.44
N GLU A 13 19.91 -3.68 -32.18
CA GLU A 13 18.96 -3.55 -33.28
C GLU A 13 19.37 -4.53 -34.39
N ASN A 14 18.54 -5.55 -34.61
CA ASN A 14 18.83 -6.68 -35.50
C ASN A 14 18.56 -6.31 -36.97
N THR A 15 19.01 -5.14 -37.43
CA THR A 15 18.70 -4.59 -38.76
C THR A 15 19.87 -4.61 -39.74
N GLU A 16 21.07 -5.00 -39.34
CA GLU A 16 22.19 -5.23 -40.27
C GLU A 16 22.87 -6.57 -40.02
N THR A 17 22.44 -7.61 -40.73
CA THR A 17 23.23 -8.84 -40.90
C THR A 17 24.44 -8.50 -41.76
N LYS A 18 25.64 -8.42 -41.15
CA LYS A 18 26.89 -8.24 -41.90
C LYS A 18 27.36 -9.60 -42.41
N VAL A 19 27.11 -9.87 -43.70
CA VAL A 19 27.64 -11.06 -44.39
C VAL A 19 29.06 -10.75 -44.84
N ILE A 20 30.02 -11.56 -44.41
CA ILE A 20 31.42 -11.44 -44.84
C ILE A 20 31.61 -12.28 -46.11
N ASP A 21 31.65 -11.64 -47.27
CA ASP A 21 31.86 -12.31 -48.56
C ASP A 21 33.33 -12.23 -49.00
N TYR A 22 34.05 -13.34 -48.88
CA TYR A 22 35.46 -13.47 -49.29
C TYR A 22 35.64 -13.95 -50.74
N ASN A 23 34.55 -14.25 -51.47
CA ASN A 23 34.63 -14.87 -52.79
C ASN A 23 35.40 -13.99 -53.79
N THR A 24 35.27 -12.68 -53.70
CA THR A 24 35.97 -11.71 -54.56
C THR A 24 37.48 -11.73 -54.32
N ILE A 25 37.91 -11.80 -53.05
CA ILE A 25 39.32 -11.82 -52.65
C ILE A 25 39.98 -13.14 -53.07
N ILE A 26 39.27 -14.26 -52.92
CA ILE A 26 39.77 -15.59 -53.33
C ILE A 26 39.92 -15.65 -54.86
N SER A 27 38.95 -15.13 -55.61
CA SER A 27 38.97 -15.11 -57.08
C SER A 27 40.16 -14.29 -57.62
N GLU A 28 40.46 -13.16 -56.98
CA GLU A 28 41.59 -12.32 -57.36
C GLU A 28 42.94 -12.98 -57.05
N LYS A 29 43.01 -13.80 -55.99
CA LYS A 29 44.23 -14.52 -55.60
C LYS A 29 44.49 -15.72 -56.52
N ILE A 30 43.45 -16.45 -56.92
CA ILE A 30 43.54 -17.56 -57.88
C ILE A 30 43.98 -17.06 -59.25
N SER A 31 43.46 -15.93 -59.72
CA SER A 31 43.86 -15.34 -61.02
C SER A 31 45.32 -14.85 -61.01
N LYS A 32 45.80 -14.29 -59.90
CA LYS A 32 47.23 -13.95 -59.72
C LYS A 32 48.13 -15.19 -59.80
N LEU A 33 47.78 -16.27 -59.09
CA LEU A 33 48.53 -17.54 -59.13
C LEU A 33 48.53 -18.17 -60.54
N GLN A 34 47.40 -18.15 -61.25
CA GLN A 34 47.35 -18.64 -62.64
C GLN A 34 48.24 -17.81 -63.58
N ASN A 35 48.31 -16.51 -63.38
CA ASN A 35 49.18 -15.64 -64.17
C ASN A 35 50.65 -15.85 -63.82
N GLU A 36 51.00 -16.11 -62.55
CA GLU A 36 52.37 -16.48 -62.14
C GLU A 36 52.81 -17.84 -62.71
N ILE A 37 51.92 -18.83 -62.74
CA ILE A 37 52.20 -20.13 -63.36
C ILE A 37 52.39 -19.97 -64.87
N LYS A 38 51.56 -19.16 -65.53
CA LYS A 38 51.71 -18.86 -66.96
C LYS A 38 52.96 -18.03 -67.24
N SER A 39 53.31 -17.06 -66.40
CA SER A 39 54.53 -16.28 -66.58
C SER A 39 55.78 -17.13 -66.34
N ASN A 40 55.76 -18.04 -65.37
CA ASN A 40 56.84 -18.99 -65.15
C ASN A 40 56.97 -20.02 -66.28
N ALA A 41 55.85 -20.45 -66.88
CA ALA A 41 55.86 -21.29 -68.07
C ALA A 41 56.40 -20.56 -69.31
N VAL A 42 56.15 -19.25 -69.44
CA VAL A 42 56.65 -18.43 -70.57
C VAL A 42 58.10 -17.98 -70.37
N MET A 43 58.57 -17.82 -69.13
CA MET A 43 59.98 -17.51 -68.82
C MET A 43 60.94 -18.69 -68.99
N SER A 44 60.43 -19.92 -69.15
CA SER A 44 61.25 -21.12 -69.41
C SER A 44 61.50 -21.40 -70.90
N GLN A 45 61.07 -20.53 -71.82
CA GLN A 45 61.31 -20.73 -73.27
C GLN A 45 62.58 -20.05 -73.84
N ASN A 46 63.47 -19.50 -73.00
CA ASN A 46 64.69 -18.80 -73.45
C ASN A 46 66.00 -19.26 -72.78
N ASP A 47 66.01 -20.40 -72.10
CA ASP A 47 67.25 -21.08 -71.72
C ASP A 47 67.15 -22.52 -72.22
N GLY A 48 68.26 -23.08 -72.72
CA GLY A 48 68.32 -24.32 -73.51
C GLY A 48 67.97 -25.62 -72.77
N PHE A 49 66.87 -25.62 -72.01
CA PHE A 49 66.35 -26.74 -71.27
C PHE A 49 65.30 -27.45 -72.12
N ILE A 50 65.61 -28.68 -72.52
CA ILE A 50 64.68 -29.58 -73.20
C ILE A 50 63.84 -30.22 -72.09
N GLU A 51 62.54 -29.96 -72.06
CA GLU A 51 61.62 -30.72 -71.23
C GLU A 51 61.51 -32.13 -71.83
N GLY A 52 62.16 -33.11 -71.20
CA GLY A 52 62.07 -34.52 -71.57
C GLY A 52 63.39 -35.17 -71.94
N LEU A 53 64.24 -35.44 -70.95
CA LEU A 53 64.83 -36.77 -70.90
C LEU A 53 63.69 -37.71 -70.52
N ASN A 54 63.35 -38.66 -71.40
CA ASN A 54 62.64 -39.86 -70.96
C ASN A 54 63.55 -40.48 -69.90
N ALA A 55 63.29 -40.17 -68.64
CA ALA A 55 63.83 -40.92 -67.54
C ALA A 55 63.43 -42.35 -67.83
N GLU A 56 64.42 -43.19 -68.16
CA GLU A 56 64.28 -44.61 -67.95
C GLU A 56 63.67 -44.72 -66.55
N HIS A 57 62.45 -45.25 -66.49
CA HIS A 57 61.75 -45.47 -65.24
C HIS A 57 62.62 -46.47 -64.50
N VAL A 58 63.61 -45.96 -63.75
CA VAL A 58 64.24 -46.70 -62.69
C VAL A 58 63.13 -46.77 -61.66
N GLU A 59 62.27 -47.76 -61.87
CA GLU A 59 61.50 -48.40 -60.84
C GLU A 59 62.58 -48.94 -59.90
N GLU A 60 63.11 -48.04 -59.06
CA GLU A 60 63.79 -48.42 -57.84
C GLU A 60 62.68 -49.10 -57.06
N LEU A 61 62.58 -50.41 -57.29
CA LEU A 61 61.83 -51.34 -56.47
C LEU A 61 62.44 -51.16 -55.08
N LEU A 62 61.93 -50.19 -54.33
CA LEU A 62 61.99 -50.20 -52.88
C LEU A 62 61.59 -51.63 -52.54
N SER A 63 62.52 -52.37 -51.93
CA SER A 63 62.23 -53.75 -51.54
C SER A 63 60.93 -53.74 -50.75
N GLU A 64 60.07 -54.74 -50.98
CA GLU A 64 58.76 -54.84 -50.31
C GLU A 64 58.89 -54.57 -48.80
N ASP A 65 60.00 -55.02 -48.20
CA ASP A 65 60.44 -54.76 -46.83
C ASP A 65 60.49 -53.26 -46.40
N VAL A 66 60.98 -52.36 -47.25
CA VAL A 66 61.12 -50.91 -46.90
C VAL A 66 59.76 -50.20 -46.96
N ILE A 67 58.89 -50.62 -47.88
CA ILE A 67 57.52 -50.11 -47.97
C ILE A 67 56.70 -50.65 -46.80
N GLU A 68 56.91 -51.91 -46.42
CA GLU A 68 56.26 -52.53 -45.25
C GLU A 68 56.66 -51.83 -43.94
N ASP A 69 57.96 -51.60 -43.71
CA ASP A 69 58.46 -50.86 -42.54
C ASP A 69 57.91 -49.41 -42.47
N ALA A 70 57.84 -48.71 -43.61
CA ALA A 70 57.28 -47.37 -43.68
C ALA A 70 55.76 -47.35 -43.39
N ASN A 71 55.04 -48.38 -43.83
CA ASN A 71 53.61 -48.52 -43.54
C ASN A 71 53.36 -48.87 -42.07
N ASP A 72 54.20 -49.71 -41.46
CA ASP A 72 54.05 -50.09 -40.06
C ASP A 72 54.38 -48.93 -39.12
N THR A 73 55.42 -48.15 -39.42
CA THR A 73 55.71 -46.91 -38.67
C THR A 73 54.61 -45.86 -38.83
N ALA A 74 54.03 -45.71 -40.02
CA ALA A 74 52.88 -44.83 -40.22
C ALA A 74 51.64 -45.30 -39.44
N ARG A 75 51.38 -46.61 -39.40
CA ARG A 75 50.31 -47.21 -38.57
C ARG A 75 50.54 -46.93 -37.10
N GLU A 76 51.74 -47.14 -36.57
CA GLU A 76 52.04 -46.85 -35.16
C GLU A 76 51.81 -45.37 -34.79
N ILE A 77 52.17 -44.43 -35.68
CA ILE A 77 51.95 -42.99 -35.45
C ILE A 77 50.46 -42.68 -35.44
N ILE A 78 49.69 -43.25 -36.37
CA ILE A 78 48.24 -43.08 -36.42
C ILE A 78 47.60 -43.68 -35.18
N ASP A 79 48.00 -44.89 -34.79
CA ASP A 79 47.46 -45.56 -33.61
C ASP A 79 47.72 -44.75 -32.34
N LYS A 80 48.96 -44.27 -32.14
CA LYS A 80 49.30 -43.37 -31.01
C LYS A 80 48.50 -42.07 -31.05
N ALA A 81 48.38 -41.42 -32.22
CA ALA A 81 47.59 -40.20 -32.36
C ALA A 81 46.10 -40.43 -32.08
N THR A 82 45.56 -41.59 -32.47
CA THR A 82 44.16 -41.95 -32.18
C THR A 82 43.95 -42.25 -30.70
N GLU A 83 44.90 -42.91 -30.04
CA GLU A 83 44.84 -43.18 -28.59
C GLU A 83 44.92 -41.86 -27.79
N GLU A 84 45.81 -40.94 -28.18
CA GLU A 84 45.90 -39.61 -27.56
C GLU A 84 44.62 -38.79 -27.78
N ALA A 85 44.06 -38.81 -29.00
CA ALA A 85 42.79 -38.12 -29.29
C ALA A 85 41.61 -38.70 -28.49
N GLN A 86 41.55 -40.02 -28.34
CA GLN A 86 40.56 -40.70 -27.50
C GLN A 86 40.73 -40.33 -26.03
N ALA A 87 41.97 -40.27 -25.52
CA ALA A 87 42.25 -39.86 -24.15
C ALA A 87 41.85 -38.39 -23.88
N ILE A 88 42.12 -37.49 -24.84
CA ILE A 88 41.72 -36.07 -24.74
C ILE A 88 40.20 -35.94 -24.74
N THR A 89 39.51 -36.63 -25.65
CA THR A 89 38.04 -36.56 -25.74
C THR A 89 37.36 -37.17 -24.52
N ALA A 90 37.87 -38.29 -23.99
CA ALA A 90 37.38 -38.88 -22.75
C ALA A 90 37.54 -37.92 -21.56
N ARG A 91 38.72 -37.28 -21.41
CA ARG A 91 38.96 -36.30 -20.36
C ARG A 91 38.05 -35.07 -20.50
N ALA A 92 37.89 -34.56 -21.71
CA ALA A 92 37.00 -33.43 -21.97
C ALA A 92 35.54 -33.75 -21.67
N GLN A 93 35.10 -35.00 -21.91
CA GLN A 93 33.75 -35.45 -21.55
C GLN A 93 33.57 -35.54 -20.03
N GLU A 94 34.54 -36.10 -19.30
CA GLU A 94 34.51 -36.18 -17.84
C GLU A 94 34.48 -34.79 -17.19
N GLU A 95 35.34 -33.88 -17.65
CA GLU A 95 35.36 -32.48 -17.21
C GLU A 95 34.04 -31.76 -17.52
N ALA A 96 33.46 -31.99 -18.70
CA ALA A 96 32.17 -31.40 -19.08
C ALA A 96 31.02 -31.92 -18.21
N GLU A 97 31.01 -33.21 -17.85
CA GLU A 97 30.01 -33.79 -16.95
C GLU A 97 30.13 -33.23 -15.53
N LEU A 98 31.36 -33.12 -15.01
CA LEU A 98 31.64 -32.51 -13.71
C LEU A 98 31.18 -31.05 -13.67
N LEU A 99 31.58 -30.25 -14.67
CA LEU A 99 31.19 -28.84 -14.75
C LEU A 99 29.67 -28.67 -14.87
N LYS A 100 29.00 -29.54 -15.64
CA LYS A 100 27.54 -29.54 -15.78
C LYS A 100 26.87 -29.84 -14.45
N LYS A 101 27.37 -30.81 -13.69
CA LYS A 101 26.83 -31.17 -12.38
C LYS A 101 27.02 -30.04 -11.38
N GLU A 102 28.22 -29.46 -11.31
CA GLU A 102 28.53 -28.34 -10.41
C GLU A 102 27.69 -27.10 -10.75
N SER A 103 27.59 -26.74 -12.04
CA SER A 103 26.77 -25.60 -12.49
C SER A 103 25.28 -25.81 -12.19
N TYR A 104 24.79 -27.05 -12.33
CA TYR A 104 23.41 -27.40 -12.02
C TYR A 104 23.12 -27.31 -10.52
N GLU A 105 24.01 -27.85 -9.68
CA GLU A 105 23.87 -27.80 -8.22
C GLU A 105 23.95 -26.35 -7.71
N SER A 106 24.93 -25.58 -8.18
CA SER A 106 25.08 -24.15 -7.85
C SER A 106 23.88 -23.32 -8.30
N GLY A 107 23.41 -23.49 -9.54
CA GLY A 107 22.23 -22.79 -10.05
C GLY A 107 20.95 -23.16 -9.29
N LYS A 108 20.80 -24.42 -8.87
CA LYS A 108 19.67 -24.87 -8.05
C LYS A 108 19.71 -24.23 -6.66
N GLU A 109 20.87 -24.21 -6.01
CA GLU A 109 21.04 -23.60 -4.69
C GLU A 109 20.81 -22.09 -4.73
N GLN A 110 21.38 -21.40 -5.72
CA GLN A 110 21.15 -19.96 -5.91
C GLN A 110 19.69 -19.65 -6.16
N GLY A 111 19.04 -20.38 -7.09
CA GLY A 111 17.62 -20.17 -7.39
C GLY A 111 16.71 -20.45 -6.18
N TYR A 112 17.04 -21.47 -5.38
CA TYR A 112 16.34 -21.76 -4.14
C TYR A 112 16.51 -20.64 -3.10
N ASN A 113 17.73 -20.17 -2.88
CA ASN A 113 18.02 -19.10 -1.93
C ASN A 113 17.38 -17.76 -2.34
N GLU A 114 17.46 -17.40 -3.62
CA GLU A 114 16.79 -16.19 -4.14
C GLU A 114 15.27 -16.29 -4.01
N GLY A 115 14.68 -17.44 -4.36
CA GLY A 115 13.24 -17.68 -4.22
C GLY A 115 12.80 -17.62 -2.77
N TYR A 116 13.57 -18.22 -1.86
CA TYR A 116 13.32 -18.19 -0.42
C TYR A 116 13.36 -16.78 0.15
N GLN A 117 14.37 -15.99 -0.23
CA GLN A 117 14.50 -14.59 0.21
C GLN A 117 13.34 -13.72 -0.31
N ARG A 118 12.95 -13.87 -1.58
CA ARG A 118 11.79 -13.14 -2.14
C ARG A 118 10.50 -13.52 -1.43
N ALA A 119 10.25 -14.81 -1.23
CA ALA A 119 9.06 -15.28 -0.52
C ALA A 119 9.03 -14.75 0.93
N MET A 120 10.18 -14.72 1.62
CA MET A 120 10.27 -14.19 2.97
C MET A 120 10.00 -12.68 3.02
N TYR A 121 10.50 -11.92 2.04
CA TYR A 121 10.23 -10.49 1.91
C TYR A 121 8.76 -10.19 1.62
N GLU A 122 8.15 -10.92 0.68
CA GLU A 122 6.71 -10.80 0.37
C GLU A 122 5.84 -11.15 1.57
N LEU A 123 6.21 -12.20 2.32
CA LEU A 123 5.50 -12.60 3.54
C LEU A 123 5.62 -11.55 4.64
N ASP A 124 6.79 -10.93 4.82
CA ASP A 124 6.99 -9.86 5.80
C ASP A 124 6.17 -8.61 5.45
N ASN A 125 6.15 -8.22 4.17
CA ASN A 125 5.32 -7.12 3.70
C ASN A 125 3.83 -7.42 3.89
N LEU A 126 3.37 -8.62 3.51
CA LEU A 126 1.97 -9.01 3.71
C LEU A 126 1.56 -9.00 5.18
N LYS A 127 2.46 -9.44 6.09
CA LYS A 127 2.22 -9.37 7.53
C LYS A 127 2.08 -7.93 8.02
N LYS A 128 2.98 -7.03 7.57
CA LYS A 128 2.90 -5.61 7.91
C LYS A 128 1.60 -4.98 7.40
N ASP A 129 1.18 -5.31 6.18
CA ASP A 129 -0.07 -4.82 5.61
C ASP A 129 -1.29 -5.30 6.41
N LEU A 130 -1.31 -6.58 6.80
CA LEU A 130 -2.36 -7.14 7.65
C LEU A 130 -2.38 -6.49 9.04
N GLU A 131 -1.23 -6.22 9.62
CA GLU A 131 -1.11 -5.58 10.92
C GLU A 131 -1.59 -4.13 10.88
N ASN A 132 -1.22 -3.38 9.84
CA ASN A 132 -1.73 -2.03 9.58
C ASN A 132 -3.25 -2.02 9.38
N GLN A 133 -3.79 -2.98 8.62
CA GLN A 133 -5.25 -3.12 8.45
C GLN A 133 -5.95 -3.44 9.76
N ARG A 134 -5.35 -4.29 10.60
CA ARG A 134 -5.89 -4.62 11.93
C ARG A 134 -5.92 -3.38 12.82
N GLU A 135 -4.84 -2.61 12.85
CA GLU A 135 -4.75 -1.38 13.64
C GLU A 135 -5.76 -0.33 13.16
N GLN A 136 -5.89 -0.14 11.84
CA GLN A 136 -6.91 0.75 11.27
C GLN A 136 -8.32 0.32 11.66
N LEU A 137 -8.63 -0.97 11.56
CA LEU A 137 -9.94 -1.50 11.95
C LEU A 137 -10.24 -1.29 13.43
N GLU A 138 -9.23 -1.45 14.29
CA GLU A 138 -9.34 -1.25 15.74
C GLU A 138 -9.54 0.23 16.09
N MET A 139 -8.82 1.14 15.42
CA MET A 139 -9.04 2.58 15.53
C MET A 139 -10.45 2.98 15.07
N ASP A 140 -10.91 2.47 13.93
CA ASP A 140 -12.25 2.75 13.40
C ASP A 140 -13.35 2.18 14.30
N TYR A 141 -13.11 1.04 14.92
CA TYR A 141 -14.01 0.45 15.90
C TYR A 141 -14.10 1.34 17.14
N GLN A 142 -12.96 1.72 17.73
CA GLN A 142 -12.94 2.56 18.92
C GLN A 142 -13.58 3.93 18.66
N LYS A 143 -13.30 4.52 17.49
CA LYS A 143 -13.94 5.76 17.07
C LYS A 143 -15.46 5.61 16.99
N ARG A 144 -15.95 4.53 16.37
CA ARG A 144 -17.41 4.27 16.32
C ARG A 144 -18.02 4.09 17.71
N VAL A 145 -17.35 3.39 18.61
CA VAL A 145 -17.83 3.23 20.00
C VAL A 145 -17.96 4.60 20.67
N ASN A 146 -16.94 5.44 20.54
CA ASN A 146 -16.92 6.78 21.12
C ASN A 146 -17.95 7.72 20.46
N ASP A 147 -18.22 7.56 19.17
CA ASP A 147 -19.19 8.37 18.42
C ASP A 147 -20.66 7.94 18.67
N ILE A 148 -20.90 6.67 19.03
CA ILE A 148 -22.26 6.14 19.25
C ILE A 148 -22.94 6.79 20.45
N GLU A 149 -22.23 6.96 21.57
CA GLU A 149 -22.81 7.54 22.79
C GLU A 149 -23.37 8.96 22.57
N PRO A 150 -22.61 9.94 22.04
CA PRO A 150 -23.14 11.28 21.82
C PRO A 150 -24.29 11.29 20.82
N MET A 151 -24.24 10.46 19.78
CA MET A 151 -25.35 10.31 18.82
C MET A 151 -26.63 9.80 19.49
N LEU A 152 -26.51 8.81 20.39
CA LEU A 152 -27.63 8.24 21.11
C LEU A 152 -28.24 9.27 22.08
N VAL A 153 -27.39 10.00 22.81
CA VAL A 153 -27.83 11.07 23.72
C VAL A 153 -28.57 12.14 22.93
N GLU A 154 -28.03 12.59 21.80
CA GLU A 154 -28.68 13.60 20.95
C GLU A 154 -30.05 13.13 20.43
N ALA A 155 -30.15 11.89 19.94
CA ALA A 155 -31.41 11.32 19.48
C ALA A 155 -32.46 11.21 20.60
N ILE A 156 -32.06 10.79 21.80
CA ILE A 156 -32.97 10.70 22.96
C ILE A 156 -33.44 12.10 23.37
N LEU A 157 -32.53 13.09 23.39
CA LEU A 157 -32.86 14.46 23.74
C LEU A 157 -33.83 15.09 22.74
N GLU A 158 -33.67 14.85 21.44
CA GLU A 158 -34.59 15.32 20.41
C GLU A 158 -36.02 14.75 20.62
N VAL A 159 -36.12 13.45 20.88
CA VAL A 159 -37.40 12.80 21.18
C VAL A 159 -38.01 13.38 22.46
N PHE A 160 -37.20 13.55 23.50
CA PHE A 160 -37.65 14.05 24.80
C PHE A 160 -38.15 15.50 24.71
N GLU A 161 -37.44 16.37 24.00
CA GLU A 161 -37.86 17.75 23.75
C GLU A 161 -39.21 17.78 23.01
N LYS A 162 -39.35 16.97 21.95
CA LYS A 162 -40.58 16.91 21.16
C LYS A 162 -41.77 16.41 21.97
N VAL A 163 -41.58 15.35 22.75
CA VAL A 163 -42.62 14.78 23.62
C VAL A 163 -43.01 15.78 24.71
N THR A 164 -42.03 16.43 25.34
CA THR A 164 -42.30 17.41 26.41
C THR A 164 -43.02 18.63 25.89
N ASN A 165 -42.67 19.14 24.70
CA ASN A 165 -43.37 20.24 24.05
C ASN A 165 -44.83 19.91 23.71
N VAL A 166 -45.12 18.68 23.26
CA VAL A 166 -46.50 18.25 23.01
C VAL A 166 -47.28 18.13 24.32
N LEU A 167 -46.70 17.53 25.35
CA LEU A 167 -47.36 17.37 26.65
C LEU A 167 -47.59 18.70 27.37
N SER A 168 -46.73 19.69 27.14
CA SER A 168 -46.81 21.00 27.79
C SER A 168 -47.84 21.94 27.17
N MET A 169 -48.27 21.68 25.93
CA MET A 169 -49.35 22.42 25.29
C MET A 169 -50.70 22.20 25.99
N ASP A 170 -50.96 21.01 26.53
CA ASP A 170 -52.27 20.65 27.09
C ASP A 170 -52.41 20.93 28.59
N LYS A 171 -51.32 21.31 29.28
CA LYS A 171 -51.23 21.36 30.75
C LYS A 171 -50.88 22.75 31.28
N LYS A 172 -51.89 23.45 31.83
CA LYS A 172 -51.73 24.78 32.46
C LYS A 172 -51.03 24.74 33.82
N ASP A 173 -51.00 23.58 34.47
CA ASP A 173 -50.38 23.36 35.78
C ASP A 173 -48.85 23.40 35.76
N ILE A 174 -48.23 23.31 34.58
CA ILE A 174 -46.77 23.34 34.42
C ILE A 174 -46.19 24.64 34.96
N VAL A 175 -46.76 25.80 34.62
CA VAL A 175 -46.22 27.10 35.06
C VAL A 175 -46.30 27.25 36.58
N LEU A 176 -47.36 26.75 37.20
CA LEU A 176 -47.49 26.74 38.66
C LEU A 176 -46.39 25.91 39.32
N ASN A 177 -46.08 24.73 38.77
CA ASN A 177 -45.02 23.87 39.29
C ASN A 177 -43.64 24.50 39.09
N LEU A 178 -43.38 25.10 37.92
CA LEU A 178 -42.11 25.80 37.63
C LEU A 178 -41.84 26.94 38.62
N VAL A 179 -42.87 27.75 38.90
CA VAL A 179 -42.81 28.82 39.89
C VAL A 179 -42.55 28.26 41.29
N ASN A 180 -43.30 27.24 41.72
CA ASN A 180 -43.14 26.62 43.03
C ASN A 180 -41.73 26.01 43.21
N ASP A 181 -41.18 25.38 42.18
CA ASP A 181 -39.84 24.81 42.21
C ASP A 181 -38.77 25.87 42.43
N VAL A 182 -38.85 27.02 41.76
CA VAL A 182 -37.90 28.14 41.97
C VAL A 182 -38.08 28.74 43.36
N LEU A 183 -39.31 28.98 43.79
CA LEU A 183 -39.59 29.53 45.12
C LEU A 183 -39.12 28.60 46.25
N SER A 184 -39.14 27.28 46.05
CA SER A 184 -38.63 26.31 47.02
C SER A 184 -37.10 26.28 47.12
N LYS A 185 -36.41 26.65 46.04
CA LYS A 185 -34.93 26.68 45.96
C LYS A 185 -34.34 28.04 46.31
N SER A 186 -35.13 29.10 46.20
CA SER A 186 -34.72 30.45 46.57
C SER A 186 -34.61 30.57 48.10
N GLU A 187 -33.51 31.16 48.57
CA GLU A 187 -33.33 31.47 49.99
C GLU A 187 -34.27 32.60 50.44
N VAL A 188 -34.35 32.87 51.74
CA VAL A 188 -35.34 33.72 52.41
C VAL A 188 -35.43 35.14 51.82
N SER A 189 -36.21 35.31 50.76
CA SER A 189 -36.57 36.59 50.15
C SER A 189 -37.88 37.12 50.74
N LYS A 190 -37.98 38.44 50.92
CA LYS A 190 -39.18 39.09 51.47
C LYS A 190 -40.22 39.44 50.41
N GLU A 191 -39.79 39.60 49.17
CA GLU A 191 -40.60 40.04 48.04
C GLU A 191 -40.23 39.24 46.79
N PHE A 192 -41.26 38.74 46.09
CA PHE A 192 -41.13 38.07 44.80
C PHE A 192 -42.05 38.75 43.78
N LEU A 193 -41.52 39.06 42.61
CA LEU A 193 -42.25 39.52 41.45
C LEU A 193 -42.20 38.45 40.36
N ILE A 194 -43.37 37.92 39.98
CA ILE A 194 -43.51 36.84 39.02
C ILE A 194 -44.05 37.42 37.72
N LYS A 195 -43.23 37.43 36.67
CA LYS A 195 -43.60 37.83 35.31
C LYS A 195 -44.00 36.60 34.52
N VAL A 196 -45.21 36.58 33.97
CA VAL A 196 -45.76 35.42 33.26
C VAL A 196 -46.42 35.82 31.94
N SER A 197 -46.56 34.85 31.05
CA SER A 197 -47.30 35.05 29.80
C SER A 197 -48.77 35.43 30.05
N PRO A 198 -49.41 36.19 29.13
CA PRO A 198 -50.83 36.51 29.24
C PRO A 198 -51.73 35.27 29.28
N GLU A 199 -51.31 34.18 28.64
CA GLU A 199 -52.07 32.91 28.59
C GLU A 199 -52.07 32.16 29.94
N ASP A 200 -51.01 32.33 30.73
CA ASP A 200 -50.82 31.62 32.00
C ASP A 200 -51.17 32.49 33.23
N TYR A 201 -51.28 33.81 33.05
CA TYR A 201 -51.59 34.78 34.11
C TYR A 201 -52.89 34.44 34.85
N GLU A 202 -53.99 34.21 34.13
CA GLU A 202 -55.30 33.92 34.73
C GLU A 202 -55.24 32.66 35.62
N TYR A 203 -54.57 31.61 35.13
CA TYR A 203 -54.44 30.35 35.87
C TYR A 203 -53.60 30.50 37.14
N LEU A 204 -52.50 31.25 37.09
CA LEU A 204 -51.68 31.53 38.27
C LEU A 204 -52.40 32.41 39.29
N GLN A 205 -53.17 33.38 38.81
CA GLN A 205 -53.93 34.28 39.67
C GLN A 205 -55.02 33.52 40.44
N GLU A 206 -55.73 32.60 39.78
CA GLU A 206 -56.70 31.70 40.42
C GLU A 206 -56.05 30.76 41.45
N ASN A 207 -54.80 30.35 41.21
CA ASN A 207 -54.07 29.41 42.05
C ASN A 207 -53.04 30.08 42.98
N ARG A 208 -53.13 31.40 43.20
CA ARG A 208 -52.17 32.18 43.99
C ARG A 208 -52.03 31.66 45.42
N GLU A 209 -53.11 31.14 46.01
CA GLU A 209 -53.07 30.53 47.35
C GLU A 209 -52.14 29.31 47.42
N LYS A 210 -52.01 28.54 46.34
CA LYS A 210 -51.10 27.37 46.28
C LYS A 210 -49.64 27.81 46.29
N ILE A 211 -49.33 28.93 45.63
CA ILE A 211 -47.99 29.53 45.61
C ILE A 211 -47.61 30.02 47.02
N TYR A 212 -48.54 30.72 47.69
CA TYR A 212 -48.37 31.13 49.09
C TYR A 212 -48.27 29.96 50.07
N GLY A 213 -48.75 28.76 49.71
CA GLY A 213 -48.61 27.56 50.53
C GLY A 213 -47.18 27.02 50.60
N VAL A 214 -46.37 27.27 49.56
CA VAL A 214 -44.97 26.82 49.47
C VAL A 214 -44.04 27.77 50.24
N VAL A 215 -44.39 29.06 50.28
CA VAL A 215 -43.57 30.12 50.88
C VAL A 215 -44.12 30.51 52.26
N SER A 216 -43.26 30.97 53.17
CA SER A 216 -43.72 31.46 54.48
C SER A 216 -44.71 32.64 54.34
N LYS A 217 -45.80 32.64 55.11
CA LYS A 217 -46.89 33.67 55.09
C LYS A 217 -46.47 35.15 55.24
N LYS A 218 -45.18 35.43 55.46
CA LYS A 218 -44.63 36.79 55.64
C LYS A 218 -44.01 37.37 54.36
N VAL A 219 -44.03 36.64 53.25
CA VAL A 219 -43.46 37.06 51.97
C VAL A 219 -44.54 37.70 51.11
N GLN A 220 -44.24 38.80 50.41
CA GLN A 220 -45.15 39.42 49.45
C GLN A 220 -44.87 38.86 48.05
N ILE A 221 -45.92 38.38 47.37
CA ILE A 221 -45.83 37.85 46.00
C ILE A 221 -46.71 38.69 45.08
N GLU A 222 -46.11 39.32 44.08
CA GLU A 222 -46.79 40.06 43.01
C GLU A 222 -46.69 39.27 41.71
N ILE A 223 -47.79 39.15 40.96
CA ILE A 223 -47.83 38.46 39.67
C ILE A 223 -48.23 39.50 38.63
N ILE A 224 -47.43 39.65 37.58
CA ILE A 224 -47.67 40.58 36.48
C ILE A 224 -47.64 39.85 35.14
N GLU A 225 -48.47 40.31 34.22
CA GLU A 225 -48.46 39.85 32.84
C GLU A 225 -47.35 40.53 32.04
N GLU A 226 -46.65 39.77 31.21
CA GLU A 226 -45.59 40.24 30.33
C GLU A 226 -45.94 39.85 28.89
N ALA A 227 -46.33 40.83 28.07
CA ALA A 227 -46.84 40.59 26.72
C ALA A 227 -45.78 40.02 25.75
N SER A 228 -44.50 40.14 26.07
CA SER A 228 -43.41 39.56 25.28
C SER A 228 -43.24 38.05 25.49
N PHE A 229 -43.86 37.46 26.52
CA PHE A 229 -43.69 36.06 26.89
C PHE A 229 -44.69 35.15 26.19
N LYS A 230 -44.20 33.99 25.74
CA LYS A 230 -45.02 32.90 25.22
C LYS A 230 -45.53 32.01 26.35
N LYS A 231 -46.52 31.17 26.07
CA LYS A 231 -47.00 30.14 26.99
C LYS A 231 -45.85 29.34 27.60
N ASN A 232 -45.94 29.06 28.90
CA ASN A 232 -44.93 28.39 29.73
C ASN A 232 -43.61 29.17 29.93
N GLN A 233 -43.58 30.47 29.62
CA GLN A 233 -42.47 31.36 29.95
C GLN A 233 -42.80 32.17 31.20
N CYS A 234 -41.90 32.13 32.18
CA CYS A 234 -42.04 32.86 33.43
C CYS A 234 -40.68 33.23 34.02
N VAL A 235 -40.61 34.40 34.63
CA VAL A 235 -39.41 34.91 35.30
C VAL A 235 -39.81 35.34 36.71
N VAL A 236 -39.02 34.90 37.70
CA VAL A 236 -39.19 35.27 39.10
C VAL A 236 -38.07 36.20 39.50
N GLU A 237 -38.42 37.44 39.85
CA GLU A 237 -37.51 38.43 40.38
C GLU A 237 -37.65 38.49 41.90
N SER A 238 -36.52 38.52 42.60
CA SER A 238 -36.44 38.63 44.06
C SER A 238 -35.32 39.59 44.45
N ASP A 239 -35.25 39.94 45.72
CA ASP A 239 -34.12 40.69 46.29
C ASP A 239 -32.76 39.99 46.11
N SER A 240 -32.76 38.66 45.95
CA SER A 240 -31.57 37.83 45.74
C SER A 240 -31.13 37.73 44.27
N GLY A 241 -32.01 38.03 43.32
CA GLY A 241 -31.71 37.94 41.89
C GLY A 241 -32.93 37.66 41.01
N ILE A 242 -32.66 37.53 39.71
CA ILE A 242 -33.62 37.23 38.66
C ILE A 242 -33.44 35.76 38.25
N TYR A 243 -34.51 34.99 38.30
CA TYR A 243 -34.53 33.56 37.97
C TYR A 243 -35.45 33.33 36.77
N ASP A 244 -34.89 32.78 35.69
CA ASP A 244 -35.68 32.35 34.54
C ASP A 244 -36.20 30.92 34.76
N CYS A 245 -37.50 30.82 35.01
CA CYS A 245 -38.23 29.57 35.23
C CYS A 245 -38.97 29.10 33.97
N SER A 246 -38.74 29.74 32.82
CA SER A 246 -39.36 29.35 31.56
C SER A 246 -39.07 27.87 31.25
N LEU A 247 -40.09 27.17 30.76
CA LEU A 247 -39.98 25.75 30.43
C LEU A 247 -38.80 25.47 29.49
N ASP A 248 -38.60 26.33 28.49
CA ASP A 248 -37.50 26.25 27.53
C ASP A 248 -36.13 26.31 28.22
N VAL A 249 -35.97 27.18 29.21
CA VAL A 249 -34.71 27.36 29.95
C VAL A 249 -34.46 26.16 30.86
N GLN A 250 -35.50 25.67 31.55
CA GLN A 250 -35.38 24.47 32.38
C GLN A 250 -35.08 23.21 31.56
N MET A 251 -35.68 23.07 30.37
CA MET A 251 -35.36 22.01 29.41
C MET A 251 -33.90 22.10 28.95
N ASN A 252 -33.44 23.29 28.57
CA ASN A 252 -32.06 23.50 28.15
C ASN A 252 -31.05 23.18 29.27
N ASN A 253 -31.35 23.57 30.51
CA ASN A 253 -30.51 23.24 31.67
C ASN A 253 -30.46 21.72 31.92
N LEU A 254 -31.58 21.02 31.78
CA LEU A 254 -31.63 19.56 31.88
C LEU A 254 -30.81 18.90 30.76
N ILE A 255 -30.97 19.36 29.51
CA ILE A 255 -30.20 18.91 28.35
C ILE A 255 -28.70 19.09 28.60
N GLN A 256 -28.28 20.27 29.07
CA GLN A 256 -26.88 20.53 29.39
C GLN A 256 -26.35 19.63 30.51
N THR A 257 -27.16 19.39 31.54
CA THR A 257 -26.79 18.51 32.65
C THR A 257 -26.62 17.06 32.17
N ILE A 258 -27.53 16.55 31.35
CA ILE A 258 -27.43 15.19 30.77
C ILE A 258 -26.20 15.08 29.88
N LYS A 259 -25.92 16.10 29.06
CA LYS A 259 -24.71 16.14 28.21
C LYS A 259 -23.43 16.15 29.05
N LEU A 260 -23.39 16.96 30.12
CA LEU A 260 -22.26 16.97 31.06
C LEU A 260 -22.05 15.62 31.72
N LEU A 261 -23.13 14.99 32.20
CA LEU A 261 -23.06 13.68 32.84
C LEU A 261 -22.56 12.58 31.88
N SER A 262 -23.00 12.60 30.62
CA SER A 262 -22.51 11.69 29.58
C SER A 262 -21.03 11.93 29.28
N CYS A 263 -20.57 13.18 29.16
CA CYS A 263 -19.15 13.48 28.97
C CYS A 263 -18.26 13.14 30.18
N THR A 264 -18.80 13.08 31.40
CA THR A 264 -18.04 12.81 32.63
C THR A 264 -17.96 11.33 33.01
N ALA A 265 -18.61 10.45 32.25
CA ALA A 265 -18.53 9.00 32.45
C ALA A 265 -17.28 8.42 31.75
N GLU A 266 -16.10 8.96 32.05
CA GLU A 266 -14.80 8.38 31.75
C GLU A 266 -13.96 8.20 33.02
#